data_AF-A0A930RW53-F1
#
_entry.id   AF-A0A930RW53-F1
#
_cell.length_a   1.000
_cell.length_b   1.000
_cell.length_c   1.000
_cell.angle_alpha   90.00
_cell.angle_beta   90.00
_cell.angle_gamma   90.00
#
_symmetry.space_group_name_H-M   'P 1'
#
loop_
_entity.id
_entity.type
_entity.pdbx_description
1 polymer ?
#
loop_
_entity_poly.entity_id
_entity_poly.type
_entity_poly.pdbx_seq_one_letter_code
_entity_poly.pdbx_strand_id
1 'polypeptide(L)' 'MLIYIWAQDEQGLVGKDNTLPWRLPNDLKFFKEVTMGQTILM' A
#
# COMPACT_ATOMS: atom_id res chain seq x y z
N MET A 1 -3.27 -4.91 18.23
CA MET A 1 -2.77 -3.58 17.82
C MET A 1 -3.24 -3.34 16.41
N LEU A 2 -3.74 -2.14 16.10
CA LEU A 2 -4.17 -1.77 14.75
C LEU A 2 -3.08 -0.91 14.10
N ILE A 3 -2.81 -1.17 12.81
CA ILE A 3 -1.78 -0.49 12.03
C ILE A 3 -2.40 -0.11 10.68
N TYR A 4 -2.12 1.09 10.21
CA TYR A 4 -2.46 1.54 8.86
C TYR A 4 -1.19 1.53 8.01
N ILE A 5 -1.29 1.01 6.79
CA ILE A 5 -0.20 0.97 5.83
C ILE A 5 -0.76 1.38 4.47
N TRP A 6 -0.12 2.34 3.81
CA TRP A 6 -0.50 2.81 2.47
C TRP A 6 0.73 3.41 1.76
N ALA A 7 0.62 3.53 0.43
CA ALA A 7 1.56 4.30 -0.40
C ALA A 7 0.84 5.55 -0.90
N GLN A 8 1.54 6.68 -0.95
CA GLN A 8 1.02 7.94 -1.49
C GLN A 8 2.09 8.70 -2.25
N ASP A 9 1.68 9.55 -3.19
CA ASP A 9 2.58 10.55 -3.78
C ASP A 9 2.84 11.74 -2.82
N GLU A 10 3.66 12.68 -3.26
CA GLU A 10 4.03 13.88 -2.50
C GLU A 10 2.83 14.79 -2.20
N GLN A 11 1.75 14.69 -2.97
CA GLN A 11 0.51 15.44 -2.82
C GLN A 11 -0.55 14.67 -2.02
N GLY A 12 -0.26 13.44 -1.59
CA GLY A 12 -1.15 12.59 -0.79
C GLY A 12 -2.10 11.72 -1.61
N LEU A 13 -1.93 11.60 -2.93
CA LEU A 13 -2.73 10.71 -3.76
C LEU A 13 -2.36 9.25 -3.47
N VAL A 14 -3.34 8.42 -3.16
CA VAL A 14 -3.16 6.97 -2.91
C VAL A 14 -3.60 6.12 -4.12
N GLY A 15 -4.50 6.64 -4.94
CA GLY A 15 -5.02 5.96 -6.12
C GLY A 15 -5.85 6.90 -6.98
N LYS A 16 -6.02 6.55 -8.26
CA LYS A 16 -6.80 7.32 -9.23
C LYS A 16 -7.56 6.36 -10.14
N ASP A 17 -8.83 6.62 -10.43
CA ASP A 17 -9.64 5.81 -11.35
C ASP A 17 -9.65 4.30 -11.01
N ASN A 18 -9.72 3.96 -9.71
CA ASN A 18 -9.62 2.58 -9.18
C ASN A 18 -8.32 1.84 -9.52
N THR A 19 -7.26 2.56 -9.90
CA THR A 19 -5.92 2.01 -10.13
C THR A 19 -4.88 2.75 -9.29
N LEU A 20 -3.75 2.07 -9.06
CA LEU A 20 -2.53 2.75 -8.66
C LEU A 20 -1.96 3.43 -9.91
N PRO A 21 -1.71 4.75 -9.89
CA PRO A 21 -1.16 5.46 -11.05
C PRO A 21 0.34 5.20 -11.25
N TRP A 22 0.98 4.47 -10.34
CA TRP A 22 2.37 4.05 -10.40
C TRP A 22 2.50 2.53 -10.43
N ARG A 23 3.67 2.05 -10.87
CA ARG A 23 4.08 0.65 -10.77
C ARG A 23 5.41 0.58 -10.04
N LEU A 24 5.34 0.31 -8.73
CA LEU A 24 6.50 0.22 -7.85
C LEU A 24 6.60 -1.20 -7.26
N PRO A 25 7.33 -2.13 -7.89
CA PRO A 25 7.43 -3.51 -7.42
C PRO A 25 7.98 -3.64 -6.00
N ASN A 26 8.89 -2.73 -5.61
CA ASN A 26 9.46 -2.70 -4.26
C ASN A 26 8.43 -2.31 -3.20
N ASP A 27 7.45 -1.46 -3.54
CA ASP A 27 6.36 -1.08 -2.64
C ASP A 27 5.46 -2.28 -2.33
N LEU A 28 5.06 -3.04 -3.37
CA LEU A 28 4.30 -4.28 -3.19
C LEU A 28 5.09 -5.35 -2.42
N LYS A 29 6.40 -5.43 -2.63
CA LYS A 29 7.27 -6.33 -1.87
C LYS A 29 7.29 -5.95 -0.39
N PHE A 30 7.46 -4.66 -0.08
CA PHE A 30 7.43 -4.15 1.28
C PHE A 30 6.08 -4.38 1.95
N PHE A 31 4.97 -4.07 1.27
CA PHE A 31 3.62 -4.33 1.76
C PHE A 31 3.46 -5.81 2.13
N LYS A 32 3.85 -6.71 1.23
CA LYS A 32 3.82 -8.16 1.47
C LYS A 32 4.65 -8.55 2.70
N GLU A 33 5.86 -8.05 2.84
CA GLU A 33 6.74 -8.36 3.97
C GLU A 33 6.15 -7.90 5.31
N VAL A 34 5.55 -6.71 5.34
CA VAL A 34 4.97 -6.12 6.56
C VAL A 34 3.65 -6.78 6.95
N THR A 35 2.80 -7.15 5.97
CA THR A 35 1.48 -7.74 6.27
C THR A 35 1.50 -9.27 6.36
N MET A 36 2.61 -9.93 6.01
CA MET A 36 2.70 -11.39 6.04
C MET A 36 2.39 -11.94 7.44
N GLY A 37 1.48 -12.90 7.52
CA GLY A 37 1.06 -13.52 8.79
C GLY A 37 0.14 -12.66 9.66
N GLN A 38 -0.26 -11.48 9.20
CA GLN A 38 -1.24 -10.61 9.86
C GLN A 38 -2.61 -10.72 9.18
N THR A 39 -3.67 -10.29 9.88
CA THR A 39 -5.01 -10.12 9.27
C THR A 39 -5.07 -8.77 8.55
N ILE A 40 -5.51 -8.78 7.31
CA ILE A 40 -5.64 -7.57 6.48
C ILE A 40 -7.12 -7.18 6.38
N LEU A 41 -7.39 -5.88 6.52
CA LEU A 41 -8.67 -5.24 6.24
C LEU A 41 -8.44 -4.24 5.10
N MET A 42 -9.23 -4.32 4.03
CA MET A 42 -9.13 -3.46 2.83
C MET A 42 -10.40 -2.64 2.63
#